data_AF-A0A7K1ARK0-F1
#
_entry.id   AF-A0A7K1ARK0-F1
#
_cell.length_a   1.000
_cell.length_b   1.000
_cell.length_c   1.000
_cell.angle_alpha   90.00
_cell.angle_beta   90.00
_cell.angle_gamma   90.00
#
_symmetry.space_group_name_H-M   'P 1'
#
loop_
_entity.id
_entity.type
_entity.pdbx_description
1 polymer ?
#
loop_
_entity_poly.entity_id
_entity_poly.type
_entity_poly.pdbx_seq_one_letter_code
_entity_poly.pdbx_strand_id
1 'polypeptide(L)'
;MTQSIKHISHKLIDSLSDGVFSIALTLLGLNVVELVPEISKAESINHAILEHWPTFLSYALGFVVLFSMWYGYHAVGQYVEGTNAPTVWNHGVTMAWVALMPFGVALLAENLNTPNRKWGVFYFGICLFGQYWTNVIAAAFYGFKFKVNFTDDFPYPHEKMKKVLMVLWFLGAIWGIVLVPISFINPWVALGGYAVFVVMQANPISSFSSLIPRILKRV
;
A
#
# COMPACT_ATOMS: atom_id res chain seq x y z
N MET A 1 -43.85 -1.03 2.73
CA MET A 1 -42.56 -0.41 2.36
C MET A 1 -41.53 -0.82 3.39
N THR A 2 -40.57 -1.66 3.03
CA THR A 2 -39.47 -2.04 3.93
C THR A 2 -38.58 -0.81 4.13
N GLN A 3 -38.57 -0.25 5.34
CA GLN A 3 -37.65 0.83 5.68
C GLN A 3 -36.23 0.24 5.75
N SER A 4 -35.46 0.33 4.66
CA SER A 4 -34.06 -0.08 4.66
C SER A 4 -33.15 1.12 4.93
N ILE A 5 -32.18 0.95 5.83
CA ILE A 5 -31.10 1.92 6.06
C ILE A 5 -30.32 2.12 4.76
N LYS A 6 -30.03 3.37 4.38
CA LYS A 6 -29.25 3.70 3.19
C LYS A 6 -27.80 3.25 3.33
N HIS A 7 -27.17 2.83 2.23
CA HIS A 7 -25.73 2.65 2.18
C HIS A 7 -24.99 3.99 2.37
N ILE A 8 -23.76 3.93 2.88
CA ILE A 8 -22.98 5.16 3.11
C ILE A 8 -22.62 5.83 1.78
N SER A 9 -22.46 7.14 1.78
CA SER A 9 -22.01 7.85 0.58
C SER A 9 -20.55 7.49 0.27
N HIS A 10 -20.21 7.32 -1.01
CA HIS A 10 -18.83 7.14 -1.47
C HIS A 10 -17.92 8.27 -0.98
N LYS A 11 -18.44 9.51 -0.94
CA LYS A 11 -17.71 10.68 -0.45
C LYS A 11 -17.20 10.54 0.99
N LEU A 12 -17.94 9.83 1.86
CA LEU A 12 -17.50 9.60 3.24
C LEU A 12 -16.31 8.63 3.29
N ILE A 13 -16.28 7.67 2.37
CA ILE A 13 -15.14 6.76 2.21
C ILE A 13 -13.91 7.54 1.75
N ASP A 14 -14.07 8.42 0.75
CA ASP A 14 -12.98 9.24 0.24
C ASP A 14 -12.44 10.19 1.31
N SER A 15 -13.32 10.88 2.04
CA SER A 15 -12.93 11.75 3.17
C SER A 15 -12.18 11.00 4.28
N LEU A 16 -12.62 9.79 4.65
CA LEU A 16 -11.90 8.99 5.63
C LEU A 16 -10.54 8.53 5.10
N SER A 17 -10.49 8.11 3.84
CA SER A 17 -9.26 7.73 3.13
C SER A 17 -8.22 8.85 3.21
N ASP A 18 -8.60 10.05 2.78
CA ASP A 18 -7.72 11.22 2.75
C ASP A 18 -7.21 11.57 4.14
N GLY A 19 -8.06 11.49 5.17
CA GLY A 19 -7.68 11.70 6.55
C GLY A 19 -6.63 10.70 7.04
N VAL A 20 -6.86 9.40 6.81
CA VAL A 20 -5.94 8.33 7.23
C VAL A 20 -4.60 8.42 6.49
N PHE A 21 -4.61 8.63 5.17
CA PHE A 21 -3.38 8.82 4.40
C PHE A 21 -2.60 10.06 4.83
N SER A 22 -3.28 11.18 5.08
CA SER A 22 -2.62 12.41 5.55
C SER A 22 -1.91 12.21 6.88
N ILE A 23 -2.55 11.54 7.84
CA ILE A 23 -1.93 11.22 9.14
C ILE A 23 -0.76 10.26 8.95
N ALA A 24 -0.93 9.17 8.18
CA ALA A 24 0.13 8.20 7.96
C ALA A 24 1.37 8.82 7.29
N LEU A 25 1.19 9.65 6.26
CA LEU A 25 2.27 10.40 5.61
C LEU A 25 2.98 11.36 6.57
N THR A 26 2.22 12.02 7.45
CA THR A 26 2.78 12.91 8.46
C THR A 26 3.63 12.14 9.47
N LEU A 27 3.15 10.98 9.95
CA LEU A 27 3.91 10.11 10.86
C LEU A 27 5.25 9.65 10.25
N LEU A 28 5.29 9.38 8.95
CA LEU A 28 6.57 9.09 8.28
C LEU A 28 7.54 10.28 8.37
N GLY A 29 7.04 11.50 8.15
CA GLY A 29 7.84 12.72 8.26
C GLY A 29 8.37 12.95 9.68
N LEU A 30 7.59 12.59 10.71
CA LEU A 30 8.02 12.72 12.10
C LEU A 30 9.28 11.90 12.41
N ASN A 31 9.39 10.68 11.89
CA ASN A 31 10.61 9.85 12.08
C ASN A 31 11.89 10.57 11.62
N VAL A 32 11.79 11.41 10.58
CA VAL A 32 12.93 12.19 10.09
C VAL A 32 13.16 13.44 10.95
N VAL A 33 12.08 14.13 11.34
CA VAL A 33 12.13 15.33 12.19
C VAL A 33 12.69 15.00 13.58
N GLU A 34 12.42 13.81 14.10
CA GLU A 34 12.91 13.33 15.40
C GLU A 34 14.44 13.19 15.46
N LEU A 35 15.12 13.07 14.31
CA LEU A 35 16.58 13.03 14.24
C LEU A 35 17.24 14.40 14.42
N VAL A 36 16.49 15.51 14.24
CA VAL A 36 17.06 16.87 14.22
C VAL A 36 17.80 17.23 15.52
N PRO A 37 17.29 16.97 16.73
CA PRO A 37 17.99 17.31 17.97
C PRO A 37 19.33 16.60 18.14
N GLU A 38 19.46 15.37 17.65
CA GLU A 38 20.70 14.60 17.68
C GLU A 38 21.68 15.11 16.62
N ILE A 39 21.24 15.18 15.35
CA ILE A 39 22.07 15.62 14.22
C ILE A 39 22.60 17.05 14.43
N SER A 40 21.78 17.95 14.99
CA SER A 40 22.16 19.35 15.20
C SER A 40 23.22 19.55 16.29
N LYS A 41 23.44 18.53 17.14
CA LYS A 41 24.46 18.53 18.20
C LYS A 41 25.72 17.76 17.81
N ALA A 42 25.74 17.10 16.65
CA ALA A 42 26.89 16.36 16.18
C ALA A 42 28.03 17.30 15.77
N GLU A 43 29.28 16.86 15.93
CA GLU A 43 30.46 17.62 15.48
C GLU A 43 30.46 17.85 13.97
N SER A 44 29.92 16.89 13.20
CA SER A 44 29.73 16.97 11.77
C SER A 44 28.31 16.56 11.38
N ILE A 45 27.49 17.54 11.04
CA ILE A 45 26.09 17.34 10.59
C ILE A 45 26.03 16.38 9.38
N ASN A 46 26.92 16.55 8.41
CA ASN A 46 26.95 15.71 7.21
C ASN A 46 27.26 14.24 7.54
N HIS A 47 28.14 14.01 8.51
CA HIS A 47 28.46 12.65 8.95
C HIS A 47 27.25 12.02 9.65
N ALA A 48 26.62 12.73 10.59
CA ALA A 48 25.44 12.25 11.29
C ALA A 48 24.27 11.93 10.33
N ILE A 49 24.04 12.75 9.31
CA ILE A 49 23.03 12.46 8.27
C ILE A 49 23.34 11.15 7.54
N LEU A 50 24.61 10.90 7.20
CA LEU A 50 25.02 9.67 6.53
C LEU A 50 24.91 8.45 7.45
N GLU A 51 25.14 8.58 8.75
CA GLU A 51 24.94 7.48 9.71
C GLU A 51 23.46 7.08 9.81
N HIS A 52 22.56 8.07 9.75
CA HIS A 52 21.10 7.89 9.79
C HIS A 52 20.46 7.58 8.42
N TRP A 53 21.25 7.18 7.42
CA TRP A 53 20.76 6.80 6.10
C TRP A 53 19.59 5.78 6.10
N PRO A 54 19.48 4.80 7.03
CA PRO A 54 18.35 3.88 7.06
C PRO A 54 17.01 4.58 7.28
N THR A 55 16.97 5.62 8.10
CA THR A 55 15.76 6.39 8.39
C THR A 55 15.30 7.12 7.15
N PHE A 56 16.22 7.77 6.43
CA PHE A 56 15.91 8.44 5.17
C PHE A 56 15.47 7.48 4.07
N LEU A 57 16.14 6.32 3.92
CA LEU A 57 15.73 5.29 2.96
C LEU A 57 14.33 4.76 3.29
N SER A 58 14.10 4.41 4.56
CA SER A 58 12.81 3.83 5.00
C SER A 58 11.68 4.85 4.85
N TYR A 59 11.94 6.12 5.17
CA TYR A 59 11.03 7.23 4.90
C TYR A 59 10.67 7.32 3.41
N ALA A 60 11.66 7.35 2.51
CA ALA A 60 11.42 7.46 1.08
C ALA A 60 10.60 6.29 0.54
N LEU A 61 10.93 5.06 0.93
CA LEU A 61 10.16 3.87 0.56
C LEU A 61 8.72 3.94 1.07
N GLY A 62 8.55 4.24 2.36
CA GLY A 62 7.23 4.38 2.99
C GLY A 62 6.37 5.46 2.34
N PHE A 63 6.97 6.62 2.04
CA PHE A 63 6.28 7.73 1.42
C PHE A 63 5.78 7.36 0.02
N VAL A 64 6.65 6.77 -0.81
CA VAL A 64 6.26 6.33 -2.16
C VAL A 64 5.17 5.25 -2.07
N VAL A 65 5.26 4.31 -1.12
CA VAL A 65 4.21 3.29 -0.90
C VAL A 65 2.88 3.95 -0.58
N LEU A 66 2.82 4.78 0.45
CA LEU A 66 1.57 5.41 0.88
C LEU A 66 0.98 6.32 -0.20
N PHE A 67 1.83 7.13 -0.84
CA PHE A 67 1.38 8.01 -1.91
C PHE A 67 0.86 7.23 -3.12
N SER A 68 1.53 6.13 -3.50
CA SER A 68 1.08 5.25 -4.60
C SER A 68 -0.23 4.54 -4.28
N MET A 69 -0.41 4.11 -3.02
CA MET A 69 -1.66 3.50 -2.56
C MET A 69 -2.81 4.52 -2.60
N TRP A 70 -2.60 5.74 -2.09
CA TRP A 70 -3.58 6.82 -2.16
C TRP A 70 -3.94 7.16 -3.61
N TYR A 71 -2.93 7.32 -4.46
CA TYR A 71 -3.13 7.65 -5.87
C TYR A 71 -3.87 6.54 -6.62
N GLY A 72 -3.46 5.28 -6.45
CA GLY A 72 -4.12 4.14 -7.06
C GLY A 72 -5.57 3.95 -6.59
N TYR A 73 -5.81 4.18 -5.29
CA TYR A 73 -7.14 4.15 -4.69
C TYR A 73 -8.07 5.16 -5.36
N HIS A 74 -7.65 6.42 -5.47
CA HIS A 74 -8.45 7.48 -6.09
C HIS A 74 -8.57 7.33 -7.61
N ALA A 75 -7.50 6.87 -8.28
CA ALA A 75 -7.50 6.67 -9.72
C ALA A 75 -8.60 5.69 -10.17
N VAL A 76 -8.87 4.64 -9.38
CA VAL A 76 -9.95 3.67 -9.65
C VAL A 76 -11.24 4.06 -8.94
N GLY A 77 -11.15 4.56 -7.70
CA GLY A 77 -12.28 4.85 -6.81
C GLY A 77 -13.21 5.93 -7.34
N GLN A 78 -12.69 6.91 -8.08
CA GLN A 78 -13.52 7.94 -8.71
C GLN A 78 -14.56 7.39 -9.70
N TYR A 79 -14.36 6.17 -10.21
CA TYR A 79 -15.27 5.49 -11.14
C TYR A 79 -16.20 4.50 -10.44
N VAL A 80 -16.18 4.38 -9.12
CA VAL A 80 -17.02 3.40 -8.39
C VAL A 80 -18.38 4.01 -8.06
N GLU A 81 -19.45 3.32 -8.44
CA GLU A 81 -20.82 3.73 -8.17
C GLU A 81 -21.38 3.10 -6.89
N GLY A 82 -21.80 3.97 -5.98
CA GLY A 82 -22.44 3.58 -4.73
C GLY A 82 -21.52 2.84 -3.79
N THR A 83 -22.06 2.36 -2.67
CA THR A 83 -21.33 1.54 -1.71
C THR A 83 -22.20 0.40 -1.21
N ASN A 84 -21.56 -0.65 -0.70
CA ASN A 84 -22.23 -1.74 0.00
C ASN A 84 -21.34 -2.20 1.17
N ALA A 85 -21.89 -2.99 2.09
CA ALA A 85 -21.17 -3.38 3.31
C ALA A 85 -19.81 -4.07 3.03
N PRO A 86 -19.68 -5.03 2.09
CA PRO A 86 -18.38 -5.59 1.72
C PRO A 86 -17.37 -4.55 1.24
N THR A 87 -17.78 -3.59 0.39
CA THR A 87 -16.90 -2.51 -0.07
C THR A 87 -16.41 -1.66 1.09
N VAL A 88 -17.30 -1.31 2.04
CA VAL A 88 -16.94 -0.50 3.22
C VAL A 88 -15.96 -1.23 4.14
N TRP A 89 -16.20 -2.51 4.41
CA TRP A 89 -15.28 -3.31 5.24
C TRP A 89 -13.92 -3.52 4.56
N ASN A 90 -13.90 -3.78 3.26
CA ASN A 90 -12.66 -3.90 2.49
C ASN A 90 -11.86 -2.59 2.51
N HIS A 91 -12.54 -1.45 2.38
CA HIS A 91 -11.93 -0.14 2.56
C HIS A 91 -11.36 0.01 3.98
N GLY A 92 -12.12 -0.32 5.02
CA GLY A 92 -11.65 -0.25 6.42
C GLY A 92 -10.40 -1.09 6.68
N VAL A 93 -10.34 -2.32 6.16
CA VAL A 93 -9.14 -3.18 6.25
C VAL A 93 -7.96 -2.58 5.47
N THR A 94 -8.20 -1.98 4.30
CA THR A 94 -7.16 -1.25 3.57
C THR A 94 -6.63 -0.08 4.40
N MET A 95 -7.52 0.69 5.05
CA MET A 95 -7.12 1.79 5.93
C MET A 95 -6.33 1.32 7.14
N ALA A 96 -6.62 0.13 7.69
CA ALA A 96 -5.83 -0.46 8.75
C ALA A 96 -4.37 -0.73 8.30
N TRP A 97 -4.16 -1.23 7.08
CA TRP A 97 -2.82 -1.40 6.52
C TRP A 97 -2.09 -0.08 6.28
N VAL A 98 -2.80 0.94 5.78
CA VAL A 98 -2.26 2.29 5.60
C VAL A 98 -1.82 2.88 6.94
N ALA A 99 -2.65 2.77 7.97
CA ALA A 99 -2.35 3.24 9.32
C ALA A 99 -1.21 2.46 10.00
N LEU A 100 -0.99 1.19 9.62
CA LEU A 100 0.10 0.36 10.13
C LEU A 100 1.44 0.60 9.41
N MET A 101 1.43 1.17 8.20
CA MET A 101 2.66 1.42 7.43
C MET A 101 3.74 2.21 8.19
N PRO A 102 3.42 3.28 8.94
CA PRO A 102 4.42 4.02 9.71
C PRO A 102 5.19 3.15 10.72
N PHE A 103 4.52 2.18 11.34
CA PHE A 103 5.18 1.21 12.21
C PHE A 103 6.18 0.33 11.45
N GLY A 104 5.80 -0.17 10.26
CA GLY A 104 6.71 -0.95 9.41
C GLY A 104 7.93 -0.14 8.94
N VAL A 105 7.73 1.13 8.62
CA VAL A 105 8.80 2.05 8.22
C VAL A 105 9.75 2.34 9.39
N ALA A 106 9.23 2.62 10.58
CA ALA A 106 10.05 2.84 11.77
C ALA A 106 10.85 1.59 12.15
N LEU A 107 10.23 0.40 12.11
CA LEU A 107 10.94 -0.86 12.34
C LEU A 107 12.06 -1.10 11.34
N LEU A 108 11.85 -0.76 10.06
CA LEU A 108 12.89 -0.87 9.05
C LEU A 108 14.05 0.09 9.35
N ALA A 109 13.75 1.36 9.63
CA ALA A 109 14.72 2.40 9.92
C ALA A 109 15.64 2.00 11.10
N GLU A 110 15.04 1.66 12.23
CA GLU A 110 15.76 1.36 13.48
C GLU A 110 16.58 0.07 13.42
N ASN A 111 16.26 -0.86 12.51
CA ASN A 111 16.87 -2.19 12.50
C ASN A 111 17.76 -2.46 11.29
N LEU A 112 17.84 -1.57 10.30
CA LEU A 112 18.58 -1.86 9.07
C LEU A 112 20.08 -2.03 9.30
N ASN A 113 20.65 -1.36 10.29
CA ASN A 113 22.07 -1.48 10.65
C ASN A 113 22.32 -2.35 11.90
N THR A 114 21.30 -3.04 12.41
CA THR A 114 21.39 -3.85 13.63
C THR A 114 21.37 -5.35 13.32
N PRO A 115 21.71 -6.23 14.30
CA PRO A 115 21.52 -7.68 14.16
C PRO A 115 20.06 -8.09 13.87
N ASN A 116 19.09 -7.21 14.14
CA ASN A 116 17.66 -7.45 13.91
C ASN A 116 17.19 -7.08 12.49
N ARG A 117 18.09 -6.72 11.57
CA ARG A 117 17.77 -6.35 10.17
C ARG A 117 16.72 -7.24 9.51
N LYS A 118 16.86 -8.57 9.65
CA LYS A 118 15.91 -9.52 9.05
C LYS A 118 14.46 -9.30 9.50
N TRP A 119 14.27 -8.91 10.76
CA TRP A 119 12.97 -8.62 11.33
C TRP A 119 12.44 -7.27 10.89
N GLY A 120 13.29 -6.23 10.84
CA GLY A 120 12.92 -4.93 10.27
C GLY A 120 12.42 -5.07 8.83
N VAL A 121 13.18 -5.78 7.99
CA VAL A 121 12.81 -6.07 6.59
C VAL A 121 11.57 -6.97 6.51
N PHE A 122 11.46 -7.99 7.37
CA PHE A 122 10.29 -8.87 7.40
C PHE A 122 9.00 -8.08 7.67
N TYR A 123 8.93 -7.34 8.77
CA TYR A 123 7.72 -6.62 9.17
C TYR A 123 7.37 -5.46 8.23
N PHE A 124 8.37 -4.79 7.66
CA PHE A 124 8.13 -3.84 6.57
C PHE A 124 7.48 -4.54 5.36
N GLY A 125 7.97 -5.73 4.98
CA GLY A 125 7.36 -6.56 3.95
C GLY A 125 5.92 -6.97 4.28
N ILE A 126 5.63 -7.33 5.53
CA ILE A 126 4.25 -7.60 5.97
C ILE A 126 3.35 -6.39 5.77
N CYS A 127 3.82 -5.19 6.13
CA CYS A 127 3.05 -3.95 5.94
C CYS A 127 2.84 -3.64 4.44
N LEU A 128 3.86 -3.85 3.62
CA LEU A 128 3.83 -3.61 2.17
C LEU A 128 2.87 -4.54 1.43
N PHE A 129 2.87 -5.83 1.76
CA PHE A 129 2.10 -6.85 1.05
C PHE A 129 0.79 -7.27 1.73
N GLY A 130 0.58 -6.87 2.98
CA GLY A 130 -0.56 -7.26 3.80
C GLY A 130 -1.91 -7.02 3.13
N GLN A 131 -2.10 -5.84 2.51
CA GLN A 131 -3.33 -5.51 1.79
C GLN A 131 -3.62 -6.50 0.66
N TYR A 132 -2.61 -6.91 -0.11
CA TYR A 132 -2.78 -7.84 -1.22
C TYR A 132 -3.23 -9.22 -0.73
N TRP A 133 -2.63 -9.70 0.36
CA TRP A 133 -3.03 -10.97 0.97
C TRP A 133 -4.43 -10.91 1.55
N THR A 134 -4.78 -9.85 2.28
CA THR A 134 -6.15 -9.71 2.82
C THR A 134 -7.19 -9.62 1.72
N ASN A 135 -6.90 -8.94 0.61
CA ASN A 135 -7.81 -8.85 -0.53
C ASN A 135 -8.01 -10.21 -1.22
N VAL A 136 -6.93 -10.98 -1.41
CA VAL A 136 -7.00 -12.34 -1.98
C VAL A 136 -7.80 -13.28 -1.07
N ILE A 137 -7.54 -13.23 0.23
CA ILE A 137 -8.27 -14.04 1.23
C ILE A 137 -9.75 -13.66 1.25
N ALA A 138 -10.07 -12.35 1.28
CA ALA A 138 -11.45 -11.88 1.23
C ALA A 138 -12.15 -12.31 -0.07
N ALA A 139 -11.47 -12.25 -1.22
CA ALA A 139 -12.02 -12.72 -2.49
C ALA A 139 -12.38 -14.21 -2.47
N ALA A 140 -11.56 -15.04 -1.83
CA ALA A 140 -11.84 -16.45 -1.63
C ALA A 140 -13.07 -16.68 -0.73
N PHE A 141 -13.21 -15.95 0.38
CA PHE A 141 -14.35 -16.08 1.30
C PHE A 141 -15.68 -15.59 0.72
N TYR A 142 -15.68 -14.47 0.00
CA TYR A 142 -16.90 -13.91 -0.61
C TYR A 142 -17.26 -14.57 -1.95
N GLY A 143 -16.56 -15.65 -2.33
CA GLY A 143 -16.83 -16.41 -3.56
C GLY A 143 -16.73 -15.56 -4.83
N PHE A 144 -15.86 -14.54 -4.83
CA PHE A 144 -15.66 -13.62 -5.94
C PHE A 144 -16.90 -12.81 -6.37
N LYS A 145 -17.94 -12.72 -5.53
CA LYS A 145 -19.21 -12.02 -5.83
C LYS A 145 -19.19 -10.53 -5.43
N PHE A 146 -18.04 -9.86 -5.55
CA PHE A 146 -17.97 -8.41 -5.34
C PHE A 146 -18.82 -7.69 -6.41
N LYS A 147 -19.94 -7.11 -5.97
CA LYS A 147 -20.75 -6.21 -6.80
C LYS A 147 -20.21 -4.79 -6.64
N VAL A 148 -19.25 -4.46 -7.50
CA VAL A 148 -18.82 -3.08 -7.74
C VAL A 148 -19.43 -2.68 -9.07
N ASN A 149 -20.18 -1.60 -9.05
CA ASN A 149 -20.67 -0.93 -10.25
C ASN A 149 -19.69 0.18 -10.58
N PHE A 150 -19.49 0.43 -11.86
CA PHE A 150 -18.63 1.50 -12.34
C PHE A 150 -19.45 2.50 -13.12
N THR A 151 -19.01 3.76 -13.11
CA THR A 151 -19.60 4.84 -13.89
C THR A 151 -19.41 4.59 -15.39
N ASP A 152 -20.33 5.10 -16.20
CA ASP A 152 -20.34 4.88 -17.66
C ASP A 152 -19.10 5.44 -18.40
N ASP A 153 -18.42 6.42 -17.79
CA ASP A 153 -17.18 7.02 -18.31
C ASP A 153 -15.91 6.19 -17.99
N PHE A 154 -16.05 5.06 -17.30
CA PHE A 154 -14.91 4.18 -17.03
C PHE A 154 -14.34 3.56 -18.32
N PRO A 155 -13.03 3.70 -18.60
CA PRO A 155 -12.46 3.39 -19.91
C PRO A 155 -12.34 1.89 -20.24
N TYR A 156 -12.69 0.97 -19.33
CA TYR A 156 -12.51 -0.47 -19.50
C TYR A 156 -13.81 -1.26 -19.33
N PRO A 157 -13.95 -2.44 -19.95
CA PRO A 157 -15.16 -3.25 -19.81
C PRO A 157 -15.45 -3.64 -18.35
N HIS A 158 -16.60 -3.21 -17.82
CA HIS A 158 -17.00 -3.40 -16.41
C HIS A 158 -16.96 -4.88 -15.99
N GLU A 159 -17.41 -5.77 -16.88
CA GLU A 159 -17.48 -7.23 -16.66
C GLU A 159 -16.10 -7.86 -16.44
N LYS A 160 -15.07 -7.36 -17.13
CA LYS A 160 -13.71 -7.91 -17.03
C LYS A 160 -12.87 -7.22 -15.97
N MET A 161 -13.22 -5.99 -15.59
CA MET A 161 -12.41 -5.20 -14.67
C MET A 161 -12.24 -5.88 -13.31
N LYS A 162 -13.27 -6.56 -12.81
CA LYS A 162 -13.18 -7.35 -11.57
C LYS A 162 -12.07 -8.39 -11.66
N LYS A 163 -11.98 -9.14 -12.76
CA LYS A 163 -10.93 -10.13 -12.97
C LYS A 163 -9.56 -9.50 -13.09
N VAL A 164 -9.46 -8.34 -13.74
CA VAL A 164 -8.20 -7.59 -13.84
C VAL A 164 -7.71 -7.14 -12.47
N LEU A 165 -8.57 -6.52 -11.65
CA LEU A 165 -8.23 -6.11 -10.28
C LEU A 165 -7.79 -7.31 -9.44
N MET A 166 -8.48 -8.44 -9.56
CA MET A 166 -8.08 -9.68 -8.88
C MET A 166 -6.69 -10.14 -9.33
N VAL A 167 -6.41 -10.17 -10.64
CA VAL A 167 -5.08 -10.55 -11.14
C VAL A 167 -4.00 -9.61 -10.60
N LEU A 168 -4.23 -8.31 -10.59
CA LEU A 168 -3.29 -7.34 -10.01
C LEU A 168 -3.06 -7.61 -8.52
N TRP A 169 -4.12 -7.89 -7.75
CA TRP A 169 -3.97 -8.25 -6.34
C TRP A 169 -3.21 -9.56 -6.14
N PHE A 170 -3.49 -10.58 -6.95
CA PHE A 170 -2.80 -11.87 -6.93
C PHE A 170 -1.31 -11.73 -7.28
N LEU A 171 -0.97 -10.92 -8.28
CA LEU A 171 0.43 -10.66 -8.65
C LEU A 171 1.19 -10.02 -7.49
N GLY A 172 0.61 -9.01 -6.84
CA GLY A 172 1.19 -8.39 -5.64
C GLY A 172 1.31 -9.39 -4.48
N ALA A 173 0.29 -10.22 -4.26
CA ALA A 173 0.30 -11.26 -3.23
C ALA A 173 1.41 -12.29 -3.44
N ILE A 174 1.59 -12.78 -4.67
CA ILE A 174 2.66 -13.73 -5.03
C ILE A 174 4.02 -13.08 -4.82
N TRP A 175 4.18 -11.82 -5.24
CA TRP A 175 5.42 -11.07 -5.04
C TRP A 175 5.80 -11.02 -3.55
N GLY A 176 4.83 -10.71 -2.69
CA GLY A 176 5.01 -10.74 -1.25
C GLY A 176 5.34 -12.12 -0.68
N ILE A 177 4.59 -13.15 -1.09
CA ILE A 177 4.80 -14.54 -0.61
C ILE A 177 6.21 -15.03 -0.95
N VAL A 178 6.78 -14.58 -2.07
CA VAL A 178 8.16 -14.94 -2.45
C VAL A 178 9.18 -14.11 -1.69
N LEU A 179 9.05 -12.79 -1.65
CA LEU A 179 10.09 -11.92 -1.10
C LEU A 179 10.13 -11.86 0.43
N VAL A 180 8.98 -11.96 1.10
CA VAL A 180 8.93 -11.84 2.57
C VAL A 180 9.71 -12.95 3.26
N PRO A 181 9.60 -14.25 2.88
CA PRO A 181 10.44 -15.31 3.42
C PRO A 181 11.94 -15.15 3.10
N ILE A 182 12.27 -14.52 1.96
CA ILE A 182 13.68 -14.26 1.59
C ILE A 182 14.35 -13.34 2.61
N SER A 183 13.60 -12.51 3.37
CA SER A 183 14.19 -11.67 4.41
C SER A 183 14.92 -12.48 5.50
N PHE A 184 14.51 -13.72 5.75
CA PHE A 184 15.19 -14.61 6.72
C PHE A 184 16.51 -15.16 6.20
N ILE A 185 16.68 -15.24 4.88
CA ILE A 185 17.87 -15.76 4.21
C ILE A 185 18.83 -14.61 3.90
N ASN A 186 18.32 -13.58 3.23
CA ASN A 186 19.07 -12.38 2.85
C ASN A 186 18.16 -11.14 2.86
N PRO A 187 18.23 -10.32 3.93
CA PRO A 187 17.42 -9.11 4.07
C PRO A 187 17.65 -8.08 2.95
N TRP A 188 18.87 -7.97 2.42
CA TRP A 188 19.19 -7.00 1.36
C TRP A 188 18.55 -7.38 0.03
N VAL A 189 18.52 -8.66 -0.29
CA VAL A 189 17.83 -9.16 -1.50
C VAL A 189 16.32 -8.93 -1.39
N ALA A 190 15.74 -9.24 -0.23
CA ALA A 190 14.32 -8.96 0.02
C ALA A 190 14.01 -7.46 -0.11
N LEU A 191 14.80 -6.60 0.54
CA LEU A 191 14.63 -5.15 0.49
C LEU A 191 14.81 -4.59 -0.93
N GLY A 192 15.78 -5.09 -1.70
CA GLY A 192 15.95 -4.72 -3.11
C GLY A 192 14.72 -5.10 -3.94
N GLY A 193 14.16 -6.30 -3.73
CA GLY A 193 12.92 -6.72 -4.37
C GLY A 193 11.70 -5.89 -3.96
N TYR A 194 11.65 -5.44 -2.70
CA TYR A 194 10.63 -4.50 -2.25
C TYR A 194 10.78 -3.15 -2.95
N ALA A 195 11.99 -2.60 -3.03
CA ALA A 195 12.24 -1.32 -3.69
C ALA A 195 11.82 -1.36 -5.17
N VAL A 196 12.12 -2.46 -5.89
CA VAL A 196 11.63 -2.67 -7.27
C VAL A 196 10.11 -2.65 -7.33
N PHE A 197 9.44 -3.38 -6.43
CA PHE A 197 7.98 -3.39 -6.35
C PHE A 197 7.40 -1.99 -6.09
N VAL A 198 7.99 -1.24 -5.16
CA VAL A 198 7.57 0.13 -4.83
C VAL A 198 7.73 1.06 -6.04
N VAL A 199 8.86 1.01 -6.74
CA VAL A 199 9.11 1.82 -7.93
C VAL A 199 8.13 1.48 -9.06
N MET A 200 7.81 0.20 -9.26
CA MET A 200 6.80 -0.22 -10.24
C MET A 200 5.40 0.34 -9.94
N GLN A 201 5.10 0.57 -8.67
CA GLN A 201 3.80 1.09 -8.21
C GLN A 201 3.76 2.63 -8.16
N ALA A 202 4.90 3.32 -8.28
CA ALA A 202 5.02 4.77 -8.13
C ALA A 202 4.15 5.58 -9.11
N ASN A 203 3.81 5.01 -10.28
CA ASN A 203 2.88 5.60 -11.23
C ASN A 203 1.73 4.64 -11.56
N PRO A 204 0.71 4.54 -10.69
CA PRO A 204 -0.45 3.68 -10.89
C PRO A 204 -1.14 3.88 -12.23
N ILE A 205 -1.29 5.12 -12.73
CA ILE A 205 -1.97 5.36 -14.03
C ILE A 205 -1.16 4.75 -15.19
N SER A 206 0.15 4.96 -15.23
CA SER A 206 1.00 4.34 -16.26
C SER A 206 1.02 2.81 -16.14
N SER A 207 1.10 2.29 -14.91
CA SER A 207 1.08 0.86 -14.66
C SER A 207 -0.27 0.25 -15.07
N PHE A 208 -1.39 0.88 -14.74
CA PHE A 208 -2.73 0.45 -15.14
C PHE A 208 -2.94 0.53 -16.65
N SER A 209 -2.62 1.64 -17.29
CA SER A 209 -2.78 1.81 -18.75
C SER A 209 -1.94 0.83 -19.56
N SER A 210 -0.80 0.38 -19.06
CA SER A 210 0.04 -0.62 -19.73
C SER A 210 -0.35 -2.06 -19.40
N LEU A 211 -0.72 -2.37 -18.15
CA LEU A 211 -1.02 -3.72 -17.69
C LEU A 211 -2.46 -4.16 -17.99
N ILE A 212 -3.45 -3.30 -17.77
CA ILE A 212 -4.87 -3.65 -17.91
C ILE A 212 -5.15 -4.17 -19.33
N PRO A 213 -4.74 -3.50 -20.43
CA PRO A 213 -5.00 -4.00 -21.77
C PRO A 213 -4.36 -5.37 -22.06
N ARG A 214 -3.19 -5.66 -21.47
CA ARG A 214 -2.50 -6.95 -21.63
C ARG A 214 -3.23 -8.07 -20.89
N ILE A 215 -3.74 -7.80 -19.69
CA ILE A 215 -4.52 -8.75 -18.89
C ILE A 215 -5.88 -9.00 -19.55
N LEU A 216 -6.56 -7.94 -20.04
CA LEU A 216 -7.86 -8.04 -20.71
C LEU A 216 -7.84 -8.93 -21.96
N LYS A 217 -6.69 -9.05 -22.65
CA LYS A 217 -6.51 -9.98 -23.79
C LYS A 217 -6.43 -11.44 -23.38
N ARG A 218 -6.15 -11.74 -22.12
CA ARG A 218 -5.90 -13.10 -21.60
C ARG A 218 -7.03 -13.64 -20.73
N VAL A 219 -8.05 -12.82 -20.45
CA VAL A 219 -9.12 -13.06 -19.47
C VAL A 219 -10.48 -12.84 -20.10
#